data_AF-A0A951JDE4-F1
#
_entry.id   AF-A0A951JDE4-F1
#
_cell.length_a   1.000
_cell.length_b   1.000
_cell.length_c   1.000
_cell.angle_alpha   90.00
_cell.angle_beta   90.00
_cell.angle_gamma   90.00
#
_symmetry.space_group_name_H-M   'P 1'
#
loop_
_entity.id
_entity.type
_entity.pdbx_description
1 polymer ?
#
loop_
_entity_poly.entity_id
_entity_poly.type
_entity_poly.pdbx_seq_one_letter_code
_entity_poly.pdbx_strand_id
1 'polypeptide(L)'
;MTRAAVTAVFLLVAALVVFIAFEVGVATGTGELLLNLGVEIMGIVLTVAVVEWFFERRRLQSNARQVAWHTLHAVEHAVWVWQGGPRELETDELLGLLHAVGDDDPVAEFTEALLFNLGTRSKQMLHRDLETVEALPGLMSALEELARLNAIREGRTPMRPEKVASILEDAVLVLAKVLGLPRERMPASLIRYRDPSRDAQAERHFGVGSGQGERTHRSVVPMPSIRRAPGE
;
A
#
# COMPACT_ATOMS: atom_id res chain seq x y z
N MET A 1 -9.50 11.90 -21.52
CA MET A 1 -9.42 12.67 -22.79
C MET A 1 -10.76 13.27 -23.24
N THR A 2 -11.89 12.58 -23.08
CA THR A 2 -13.21 13.08 -23.54
C THR A 2 -13.65 14.40 -22.89
N ARG A 3 -13.41 14.59 -21.59
CA ARG A 3 -13.82 15.82 -20.88
C ARG A 3 -13.09 17.07 -21.37
N ALA A 4 -11.76 17.01 -21.47
CA ALA A 4 -10.96 18.13 -21.97
C ALA A 4 -11.36 18.53 -23.41
N ALA A 5 -11.67 17.54 -24.26
CA ALA A 5 -12.17 17.79 -25.61
C ALA A 5 -13.54 18.50 -25.57
N VAL A 6 -14.47 18.04 -24.73
CA VAL A 6 -15.79 18.67 -24.56
C VAL A 6 -15.65 20.11 -24.06
N THR A 7 -14.85 20.35 -23.00
CA THR A 7 -14.56 21.70 -22.50
C THR A 7 -13.96 22.59 -23.60
N ALA A 8 -13.00 22.08 -24.37
CA ALA A 8 -12.40 22.83 -25.48
C ALA A 8 -13.42 23.20 -26.57
N VAL A 9 -14.32 22.28 -26.93
CA VAL A 9 -15.39 22.55 -27.90
C VAL A 9 -16.33 23.63 -27.40
N PHE A 10 -16.78 23.56 -26.14
CA PHE A 10 -17.65 24.61 -25.58
C PHE A 10 -16.97 25.97 -25.50
N LEU A 11 -15.68 26.02 -25.15
CA LEU A 11 -14.90 27.27 -25.17
C LEU A 11 -14.74 27.83 -26.59
N LEU A 12 -14.55 26.97 -27.60
CA LEU A 12 -14.50 27.39 -29.00
C LEU A 12 -15.84 27.95 -29.47
N VAL A 13 -16.96 27.34 -29.09
CA VAL A 13 -18.30 27.86 -29.40
C VAL A 13 -18.52 29.21 -28.72
N ALA A 14 -18.18 29.35 -27.44
CA ALA A 14 -18.28 30.62 -26.72
C ALA A 14 -17.42 31.72 -27.38
N ALA A 15 -16.17 31.39 -27.76
CA ALA A 15 -15.28 32.30 -28.45
C ALA A 15 -15.83 32.71 -29.84
N LEU A 16 -16.44 31.78 -30.57
CA LEU A 16 -17.09 32.07 -31.85
C LEU A 16 -18.29 33.00 -31.68
N VAL A 17 -19.11 32.80 -30.63
CA VAL A 17 -20.24 33.69 -30.31
C VAL A 17 -19.73 35.11 -30.00
N VAL A 18 -18.68 35.23 -29.20
CA VAL A 18 -18.03 36.52 -28.91
C VAL A 18 -17.46 37.15 -30.17
N PHE A 19 -16.82 36.38 -31.04
CA PHE A 19 -16.29 36.86 -32.32
C PHE A 19 -17.41 37.40 -33.23
N ILE A 20 -18.52 36.67 -33.37
CA ILE A 20 -19.69 37.11 -34.14
C ILE A 20 -20.27 38.41 -33.55
N ALA A 21 -20.27 38.58 -32.23
CA ALA A 21 -20.73 39.82 -31.58
C ALA A 21 -19.91 41.05 -32.02
N PHE A 22 -18.60 40.90 -32.25
CA PHE A 22 -17.74 41.96 -32.78
C PHE A 22 -18.07 42.31 -34.24
N GLU A 23 -18.30 41.31 -35.08
CA GLU A 23 -18.67 41.50 -36.50
C GLU A 23 -20.04 42.19 -36.65
N VAL A 24 -21.00 41.86 -35.78
CA VAL A 24 -22.32 42.51 -35.74
C VAL A 24 -22.24 43.95 -35.20
N GLY A 25 -21.19 44.26 -34.43
CA GLY A 25 -20.96 45.54 -33.79
C GLY A 25 -21.54 45.59 -32.37
N VAL A 26 -20.66 45.74 -31.38
CA VAL A 26 -20.99 45.75 -29.94
C VAL A 26 -21.90 46.90 -29.49
N ALA A 27 -22.04 47.95 -30.31
CA ALA A 27 -22.97 49.06 -30.05
C ALA A 27 -24.42 48.75 -30.46
N THR A 28 -24.67 47.62 -31.11
CA THR A 28 -26.01 47.16 -31.46
C THR A 28 -26.60 46.31 -30.34
N GLY A 29 -27.93 46.34 -30.15
CA GLY A 29 -28.58 45.50 -29.13
C GLY A 29 -28.34 44.00 -29.33
N THR A 30 -28.22 43.53 -30.58
CA THR A 30 -27.87 42.14 -30.89
C THR A 30 -26.41 41.81 -30.53
N GLY A 31 -25.47 42.70 -30.85
CA GLY A 31 -24.06 42.54 -30.50
C GLY A 31 -23.84 42.50 -28.98
N GLU A 32 -24.50 43.38 -28.23
CA GLU A 32 -24.47 43.38 -26.77
C GLU A 32 -25.01 42.06 -26.18
N LEU A 33 -26.15 41.57 -26.69
CA LEU A 33 -26.73 40.30 -26.24
C LEU A 33 -25.81 39.10 -26.51
N LEU A 34 -25.22 39.03 -27.70
CA LEU A 34 -24.29 37.95 -28.06
C LEU A 34 -23.01 38.00 -27.22
N LEU A 35 -22.49 39.19 -26.95
CA LEU A 35 -21.32 39.37 -26.09
C LEU A 35 -21.60 38.89 -24.66
N ASN A 36 -22.71 39.33 -24.07
CA ASN A 36 -23.12 38.92 -22.73
C ASN A 36 -23.32 37.40 -22.64
N LEU A 37 -24.02 36.82 -23.62
CA LEU A 37 -24.22 35.38 -23.72
C LEU A 37 -22.89 34.62 -23.85
N GLY A 38 -22.00 35.08 -24.73
CA GLY A 38 -20.70 34.45 -24.94
C GLY A 38 -19.82 34.47 -23.67
N VAL A 39 -19.79 35.60 -22.97
CA VAL A 39 -19.05 35.75 -21.71
C VAL A 39 -19.66 34.89 -20.60
N GLU A 40 -20.99 34.83 -20.50
CA GLU A 40 -21.68 33.97 -19.52
C GLU A 40 -21.39 32.48 -19.77
N ILE A 41 -21.51 32.01 -21.01
CA ILE A 41 -21.17 30.63 -21.39
C ILE A 41 -19.71 30.34 -21.03
N MET A 42 -18.79 31.25 -21.36
CA MET A 42 -17.37 31.09 -21.04
C MET A 42 -17.14 31.00 -19.53
N GLY A 43 -17.78 31.87 -18.74
CA GLY A 43 -17.70 31.85 -17.28
C GLY A 43 -18.19 30.54 -16.67
N ILE A 44 -19.33 30.01 -17.15
CA ILE A 44 -19.88 28.72 -16.70
C ILE A 44 -18.92 27.58 -17.05
N VAL A 45 -18.45 27.49 -18.30
CA VAL A 45 -17.58 26.41 -18.77
C VAL A 45 -16.25 26.40 -18.01
N LEU A 46 -15.65 27.58 -17.79
CA LEU A 46 -14.43 27.70 -17.00
C LEU A 46 -14.64 27.27 -15.54
N THR A 47 -15.74 27.71 -14.92
CA THR A 47 -16.06 27.33 -13.54
C THR A 47 -16.22 25.82 -13.40
N VAL A 48 -16.97 25.18 -14.29
CA VAL A 48 -17.15 23.71 -14.29
C VAL A 48 -15.82 23.00 -14.49
N ALA A 49 -15.00 23.42 -15.46
CA ALA A 49 -13.71 22.79 -15.73
C ALA A 49 -12.76 22.86 -14.52
N VAL A 50 -12.70 24.00 -13.84
CA VAL A 50 -11.88 24.20 -12.64
C VAL A 50 -12.38 23.32 -11.49
N VAL A 51 -13.69 23.31 -11.24
CA VAL A 51 -14.30 22.49 -10.18
C VAL A 51 -14.07 20.99 -10.43
N GLU A 52 -14.28 20.52 -11.67
CA GLU A 52 -13.99 19.14 -12.04
C GLU A 52 -12.52 18.78 -11.82
N TRP A 53 -11.60 19.66 -12.22
CA TRP A 53 -10.17 19.44 -12.00
C TRP A 53 -9.83 19.33 -10.51
N PHE A 54 -10.38 20.21 -9.66
CA PHE A 54 -10.19 20.12 -8.22
C PHE A 54 -10.73 18.81 -7.64
N PHE A 55 -11.90 18.35 -8.08
CA PHE A 55 -12.47 17.07 -7.65
C PHE A 55 -11.63 15.89 -8.09
N GLU A 56 -11.17 15.87 -9.34
CA GLU A 56 -10.30 14.83 -9.87
C GLU A 56 -9.00 14.76 -9.08
N ARG A 57 -8.36 15.91 -8.84
CA ARG A 57 -7.14 16.00 -8.04
C ARG A 57 -7.35 15.47 -6.62
N ARG A 58 -8.45 15.86 -5.96
CA ARG A 58 -8.78 15.39 -4.62
C ARG A 58 -9.05 13.89 -4.60
N ARG A 59 -9.71 13.36 -5.64
CA ARG A 59 -9.96 11.92 -5.80
C ARG A 59 -8.64 11.16 -5.93
N LEU A 60 -7.75 11.58 -6.82
CA LEU A 60 -6.42 10.96 -6.98
C LEU A 60 -5.62 10.99 -5.69
N GLN A 61 -5.58 12.11 -4.97
CA GLN A 61 -4.92 12.19 -3.67
C GLN A 61 -5.52 11.26 -2.61
N SER A 62 -6.86 11.13 -2.59
CA SER A 62 -7.55 10.21 -1.68
C SER A 62 -7.19 8.75 -2.00
N ASN A 63 -7.21 8.37 -3.27
CA ASN A 63 -6.82 7.05 -3.73
C ASN A 63 -5.35 6.76 -3.39
N ALA A 64 -4.47 7.73 -3.61
CA ALA A 64 -3.05 7.61 -3.31
C ALA A 64 -2.79 7.41 -1.81
N ARG A 65 -3.50 8.14 -0.94
CA ARG A 65 -3.44 7.91 0.52
C ARG A 65 -3.95 6.53 0.90
N GLN A 66 -5.01 6.06 0.24
CA GLN A 66 -5.52 4.71 0.47
C GLN A 66 -4.50 3.64 0.06
N VAL A 67 -3.82 3.82 -1.07
CA VAL A 67 -2.69 2.96 -1.48
C VAL A 67 -1.58 2.99 -0.45
N ALA A 68 -1.16 4.18 0.00
CA ALA A 68 -0.12 4.33 1.02
C ALA A 68 -0.48 3.60 2.32
N TRP A 69 -1.73 3.75 2.79
CA TRP A 69 -2.23 3.03 3.96
C TRP A 69 -2.22 1.52 3.78
N HIS A 70 -2.75 1.00 2.67
CA HIS A 70 -2.75 -0.44 2.38
C HIS A 70 -1.34 -1.01 2.30
N THR A 71 -0.42 -0.26 1.69
CA THR A 71 0.99 -0.65 1.61
C THR A 71 1.63 -0.68 3.00
N LEU A 72 1.40 0.33 3.84
CA LEU A 72 1.91 0.37 5.21
C LEU A 72 1.38 -0.81 6.04
N HIS A 73 0.08 -1.10 5.99
CA HIS A 73 -0.51 -2.25 6.69
C HIS A 73 0.04 -3.59 6.15
N ALA A 74 0.34 -3.68 4.85
CA ALA A 74 0.97 -4.87 4.29
C ALA A 74 2.41 -5.05 4.80
N VAL A 75 3.16 -3.96 5.00
CA VAL A 75 4.47 -3.97 5.64
C VAL A 75 4.34 -4.39 7.11
N GLU A 76 3.45 -3.75 7.87
CA GLU A 76 3.17 -4.07 9.28
C GLU A 76 2.85 -5.56 9.45
N HIS A 77 1.96 -6.10 8.62
CA HIS A 77 1.62 -7.52 8.67
C HIS A 77 2.83 -8.42 8.37
N ALA A 78 3.63 -8.10 7.34
CA ALA A 78 4.81 -8.88 7.00
C ALA A 78 5.85 -8.86 8.14
N VAL A 79 6.06 -7.70 8.77
CA VAL A 79 6.96 -7.54 9.92
C VAL A 79 6.40 -8.25 11.15
N TRP A 80 5.10 -8.17 11.41
CA TRP A 80 4.45 -8.90 12.51
C TRP A 80 4.62 -10.40 12.35
N VAL A 81 4.39 -10.96 11.15
CA VAL A 81 4.66 -12.38 10.88
C VAL A 81 6.12 -12.70 11.17
N TRP A 82 7.04 -11.89 10.64
CA TRP A 82 8.48 -12.12 10.75
C TRP A 82 9.03 -12.01 12.18
N GLN A 83 8.86 -10.85 12.82
CA GLN A 83 9.51 -10.47 14.07
C GLN A 83 8.62 -10.67 15.29
N GLY A 84 7.31 -10.81 15.13
CA GLY A 84 6.35 -10.83 16.22
C GLY A 84 5.93 -9.42 16.65
N GLY A 85 5.61 -9.25 17.93
CA GLY A 85 5.04 -8.01 18.46
C GLY A 85 3.52 -8.03 18.61
N PRO A 86 2.92 -6.92 19.08
CA PRO A 86 1.47 -6.74 19.07
C PRO A 86 0.93 -6.80 17.63
N ARG A 87 -0.34 -7.20 17.48
CA ARG A 87 -0.99 -7.32 16.16
C ARG A 87 -1.23 -5.96 15.48
N GLU A 88 -1.41 -4.94 16.29
CA GLU A 88 -1.54 -3.55 15.88
C GLU A 88 -0.26 -2.87 16.33
N LEU A 89 0.59 -2.49 15.36
CA LEU A 89 1.86 -1.82 15.59
C LEU A 89 1.70 -0.36 15.22
N GLU A 90 2.06 0.54 16.13
CA GLU A 90 2.24 1.93 15.75
C GLU A 90 3.50 2.09 14.88
N THR A 91 3.58 3.17 14.12
CA THR A 91 4.68 3.36 13.15
C THR A 91 6.06 3.44 13.81
N ASP A 92 6.14 4.04 15.00
CA ASP A 92 7.36 4.12 15.81
C ASP A 92 7.79 2.76 16.38
N GLU A 93 6.82 1.92 16.77
CA GLU A 93 7.06 0.53 17.17
C GLU A 93 7.55 -0.33 15.99
N LEU A 94 6.93 -0.18 14.82
CA LEU A 94 7.34 -0.84 13.58
C LEU A 94 8.79 -0.49 13.21
N LEU A 95 9.14 0.79 13.27
CA LEU A 95 10.52 1.26 13.04
C LEU A 95 11.48 0.74 14.11
N GLY A 96 11.06 0.67 15.38
CA GLY A 96 11.82 0.07 16.46
C GLY A 96 12.10 -1.43 16.24
N LEU A 97 11.10 -2.18 15.77
CA LEU A 97 11.20 -3.60 15.41
C LEU A 97 12.19 -3.82 14.27
N LEU A 98 12.07 -3.03 13.19
CA LEU A 98 12.96 -3.11 12.04
C LEU A 98 14.41 -2.78 12.40
N HIS A 99 14.62 -1.78 13.28
CA HIS A 99 15.94 -1.43 13.77
C HIS A 99 16.57 -2.51 14.66
N ALA A 100 15.76 -3.35 15.31
CA ALA A 100 16.22 -4.41 16.19
C ALA A 100 16.58 -5.72 15.46
N VAL A 101 16.36 -5.80 14.13
CA VAL A 101 16.65 -6.98 13.33
C VAL A 101 18.15 -7.25 13.28
N GLY A 102 18.55 -8.43 13.72
CA GLY A 102 19.94 -8.90 13.65
C GLY A 102 20.21 -9.78 12.43
N ASP A 103 21.49 -10.04 12.16
CA ASP A 103 21.90 -10.96 11.08
C ASP A 103 21.46 -12.42 11.32
N ASP A 104 21.31 -12.82 12.58
CA ASP A 104 20.93 -14.16 12.98
C ASP A 104 19.41 -14.38 13.01
N ASP A 105 18.61 -13.34 12.76
CA ASP A 105 17.16 -13.45 12.71
C ASP A 105 16.75 -14.29 11.48
N PRO A 106 16.15 -15.46 11.68
CA PRO A 106 15.79 -16.27 10.53
C PRO A 106 14.65 -15.61 9.75
N VAL A 107 14.71 -15.66 8.42
CA VAL A 107 13.55 -15.39 7.56
C VAL A 107 13.06 -16.74 7.08
N ALA A 108 11.86 -17.16 7.51
CA ALA A 108 11.28 -18.41 7.03
C ALA A 108 10.85 -18.27 5.56
N GLU A 109 10.81 -19.36 4.81
CA GLU A 109 10.49 -19.34 3.37
C GLU A 109 9.14 -18.69 3.04
N PHE A 110 8.12 -18.91 3.89
CA PHE A 110 6.81 -18.27 3.75
C PHE A 110 6.87 -16.77 4.07
N THR A 111 7.70 -16.35 5.02
CA THR A 111 7.97 -14.94 5.31
C THR A 111 8.69 -14.27 4.14
N GLU A 112 9.66 -14.94 3.52
CA GLU A 112 10.29 -14.48 2.28
C GLU A 112 9.25 -14.35 1.15
N ALA A 113 8.29 -15.28 1.06
CA ALA A 113 7.21 -15.21 0.09
C ALA A 113 6.32 -13.97 0.30
N LEU A 114 5.98 -13.65 1.55
CA LEU A 114 5.22 -12.44 1.90
C LEU A 114 5.96 -11.16 1.46
N LEU A 115 7.25 -11.08 1.77
CA LEU A 115 8.11 -9.94 1.41
C LEU A 115 8.29 -9.80 -0.10
N PHE A 116 8.49 -10.93 -0.80
CA PHE A 116 8.54 -10.95 -2.26
C PHE A 116 7.22 -10.46 -2.87
N ASN A 117 6.08 -10.95 -2.37
CA ASN A 117 4.75 -10.53 -2.83
C ASN A 117 4.47 -9.04 -2.55
N LEU A 118 5.01 -8.50 -1.46
CA LEU A 118 4.96 -7.06 -1.19
C LEU A 118 5.76 -6.27 -2.24
N GLY A 119 6.98 -6.70 -2.57
CA GLY A 119 7.78 -6.08 -3.62
C GLY A 119 7.14 -6.20 -5.01
N THR A 120 6.53 -7.34 -5.33
CA THR A 120 5.87 -7.56 -6.63
C THR A 120 4.65 -6.65 -6.77
N ARG A 121 3.80 -6.57 -5.73
CA ARG A 121 2.63 -5.67 -5.73
C ARG A 121 3.06 -4.21 -5.83
N SER A 122 4.12 -3.80 -5.13
CA SER A 122 4.64 -2.42 -5.21
C SER A 122 5.09 -2.07 -6.62
N LYS A 123 5.85 -2.97 -7.26
CA LYS A 123 6.26 -2.82 -8.67
C LYS A 123 5.06 -2.76 -9.63
N GLN A 124 4.05 -3.59 -9.42
CA GLN A 124 2.83 -3.56 -10.24
C GLN A 124 2.07 -2.24 -10.10
N MET A 125 1.99 -1.68 -8.88
CA MET A 125 1.33 -0.38 -8.65
C MET A 125 2.04 0.76 -9.39
N LEU A 126 3.38 0.76 -9.39
CA LEU A 126 4.18 1.74 -10.15
C LEU A 126 3.86 1.74 -11.65
N HIS A 127 3.49 0.59 -12.23
CA HIS A 127 3.18 0.48 -13.65
C HIS A 127 1.70 0.64 -13.99
N ARG A 128 0.79 0.23 -13.10
CA ARG A 128 -0.65 0.17 -13.40
C ARG A 128 -1.36 1.49 -13.15
N ASP A 129 -0.93 2.26 -12.17
CA ASP A 129 -1.69 3.42 -11.67
C ASP A 129 -0.76 4.62 -11.36
N LEU A 130 0.01 5.02 -12.39
CA LEU A 130 1.03 6.06 -12.25
C LEU A 130 0.42 7.41 -11.83
N GLU A 131 -0.74 7.79 -12.38
CA GLU A 131 -1.42 9.05 -12.03
C GLU A 131 -1.76 9.12 -10.53
N THR A 132 -2.23 8.02 -9.94
CA THR A 132 -2.50 7.94 -8.50
C THR A 132 -1.21 8.01 -7.69
N VAL A 133 -0.15 7.32 -8.11
CA VAL A 133 1.14 7.34 -7.41
C VAL A 133 1.77 8.75 -7.43
N GLU A 134 1.70 9.45 -8.57
CA GLU A 134 2.23 10.80 -8.74
C GLU A 134 1.43 11.87 -7.98
N ALA A 135 0.13 11.61 -7.72
CA ALA A 135 -0.73 12.55 -7.01
C ALA A 135 -0.30 12.80 -5.55
N LEU A 136 0.52 11.92 -4.97
CA LEU A 136 0.98 12.01 -3.59
C LEU A 136 2.52 11.99 -3.51
N PRO A 137 3.16 13.15 -3.26
CA PRO A 137 4.62 13.26 -3.24
C PRO A 137 5.28 12.30 -2.25
N GLY A 138 6.22 11.48 -2.74
CA GLY A 138 6.96 10.50 -1.93
C GLY A 138 6.43 9.06 -2.05
N LEU A 139 5.17 8.85 -2.44
CA LEU A 139 4.60 7.51 -2.57
C LEU A 139 5.36 6.65 -3.59
N MET A 140 5.76 7.25 -4.72
CA MET A 140 6.59 6.59 -5.74
C MET A 140 7.88 6.03 -5.14
N SER A 141 8.62 6.86 -4.39
CA SER A 141 9.88 6.46 -3.76
C SER A 141 9.69 5.33 -2.74
N ALA A 142 8.62 5.36 -1.93
CA ALA A 142 8.31 4.26 -1.02
C ALA A 142 8.05 2.94 -1.76
N LEU A 143 7.26 2.99 -2.84
CA LEU A 143 6.94 1.81 -3.65
C LEU A 143 8.18 1.28 -4.40
N GLU A 144 9.08 2.15 -4.84
CA GLU A 144 10.36 1.78 -5.45
C GLU A 144 11.28 1.09 -4.46
N GLU A 145 11.38 1.58 -3.22
CA GLU A 145 12.14 0.91 -2.16
C GLU A 145 11.56 -0.49 -1.88
N LEU A 146 10.25 -0.61 -1.69
CA LEU A 146 9.61 -1.92 -1.50
C LEU A 146 9.78 -2.85 -2.71
N ALA A 147 9.78 -2.32 -3.93
CA ALA A 147 9.99 -3.11 -5.14
C ALA A 147 11.36 -3.82 -5.16
N ARG A 148 12.35 -3.34 -4.38
CA ARG A 148 13.66 -4.01 -4.21
C ARG A 148 13.56 -5.34 -3.48
N LEU A 149 12.49 -5.57 -2.71
CA LEU A 149 12.24 -6.87 -2.05
C LEU A 149 12.06 -8.02 -3.05
N ASN A 150 11.77 -7.74 -4.33
CA ASN A 150 11.73 -8.79 -5.36
C ASN A 150 13.07 -9.53 -5.49
N ALA A 151 14.18 -8.84 -5.21
CA ALA A 151 15.52 -9.43 -5.25
C ALA A 151 15.78 -10.46 -4.15
N ILE A 152 14.89 -10.61 -3.15
CA ILE A 152 15.04 -11.57 -2.06
C ILE A 152 15.22 -13.02 -2.56
N ARG A 153 14.70 -13.34 -3.75
CA ARG A 153 14.76 -14.66 -4.40
C ARG A 153 15.62 -14.72 -5.66
N GLU A 154 16.17 -13.60 -6.14
CA GLU A 154 16.87 -13.54 -7.43
C GLU A 154 18.34 -13.99 -7.34
N GLY A 155 18.90 -14.10 -6.15
CA GLY A 155 20.30 -14.45 -5.90
C GLY A 155 20.57 -15.91 -5.56
N ARG A 156 21.81 -16.39 -5.81
CA ARG A 156 22.30 -17.68 -5.28
C ARG A 156 22.46 -17.67 -3.75
N THR A 157 22.62 -16.48 -3.18
CA THR A 157 22.75 -16.27 -1.74
C THR A 157 21.48 -15.57 -1.25
N PRO A 158 20.80 -16.08 -0.21
CA PRO A 158 19.67 -15.41 0.40
C PRO A 158 20.03 -13.98 0.82
N MET A 159 19.09 -13.05 0.69
CA MET A 159 19.28 -11.69 1.17
C MET A 159 19.45 -11.70 2.70
N ARG A 160 20.46 -10.98 3.20
CA ARG A 160 20.67 -10.87 4.65
C ARG A 160 19.45 -10.24 5.34
N PRO A 161 19.03 -10.75 6.51
CA PRO A 161 17.92 -10.20 7.30
C PRO A 161 18.02 -8.68 7.53
N GLU A 162 19.20 -8.20 7.92
CA GLU A 162 19.50 -6.78 8.09
C GLU A 162 19.20 -5.96 6.82
N LYS A 163 19.51 -6.50 5.63
CA LYS A 163 19.25 -5.82 4.37
C LYS A 163 17.75 -5.74 4.08
N VAL A 164 17.00 -6.82 4.35
CA VAL A 164 15.53 -6.82 4.25
C VAL A 164 14.94 -5.76 5.17
N ALA A 165 15.38 -5.72 6.43
CA ALA A 165 14.93 -4.73 7.40
C ALA A 165 15.22 -3.30 6.95
N SER A 166 16.42 -3.02 6.43
CA SER A 166 16.76 -1.68 5.91
C SER A 166 15.84 -1.22 4.78
N ILE A 167 15.47 -2.12 3.84
CA ILE A 167 14.56 -1.80 2.74
C ILE A 167 13.16 -1.46 3.27
N LEU A 168 12.67 -2.27 4.21
CA LEU A 168 11.37 -2.03 4.85
C LEU A 168 11.38 -0.72 5.64
N GLU A 169 12.46 -0.44 6.36
CA GLU A 169 12.60 0.77 7.18
C GLU A 169 12.59 2.04 6.33
N ASP A 170 13.39 2.08 5.25
CA ASP A 170 13.43 3.19 4.32
C ASP A 170 12.04 3.46 3.71
N ALA A 171 11.34 2.39 3.31
CA ALA A 171 9.98 2.48 2.80
C ALA A 171 8.97 3.00 3.85
N VAL A 172 9.02 2.48 5.09
CA VAL A 172 8.14 2.90 6.19
C VAL A 172 8.37 4.36 6.53
N LEU A 173 9.61 4.84 6.59
CA LEU A 173 9.91 6.25 6.85
C LEU A 173 9.29 7.19 5.80
N VAL A 174 9.31 6.78 4.52
CA VAL A 174 8.69 7.54 3.44
C VAL A 174 7.17 7.46 3.51
N LEU A 175 6.59 6.28 3.75
CA LEU A 175 5.13 6.11 3.93
C LEU A 175 4.60 6.90 5.12
N ALA A 176 5.30 6.86 6.25
CA ALA A 176 4.98 7.62 7.45
C ALA A 176 4.98 9.12 7.16
N LYS A 177 6.00 9.63 6.45
CA LYS A 177 6.06 11.03 6.01
C LYS A 177 4.87 11.39 5.12
N VAL A 178 4.53 10.53 4.16
CA VAL A 178 3.41 10.71 3.22
C VAL A 178 2.06 10.76 3.93
N LEU A 179 1.88 9.91 4.95
CA LEU A 179 0.65 9.78 5.73
C LEU A 179 0.56 10.77 6.90
N GLY A 180 1.65 11.48 7.22
CA GLY A 180 1.72 12.39 8.36
C GLY A 180 1.77 11.67 9.71
N LEU A 181 2.37 10.47 9.74
CA LEU A 181 2.53 9.64 10.94
C LEU A 181 3.88 9.93 11.65
N PRO A 182 4.02 9.54 12.93
CA PRO A 182 5.30 9.60 13.64
C PRO A 182 6.40 8.84 12.89
N ARG A 183 7.64 9.38 12.96
CA ARG A 183 8.84 8.80 12.30
C ARG A 183 9.96 8.52 13.30
N GLU A 184 9.70 8.77 14.57
CA GLU A 184 10.64 8.48 15.65
C GLU A 184 10.67 6.97 15.87
N ARG A 185 11.82 6.43 16.27
CA ARG A 185 11.94 5.01 16.56
C ARG A 185 11.66 4.79 18.03
N MET A 186 10.77 3.85 18.36
CA MET A 186 10.66 3.39 19.73
C MET A 186 11.95 2.60 20.10
N PRO A 187 12.55 2.80 21.29
CA PRO A 187 13.70 2.02 21.72
C PRO A 187 13.40 0.52 21.74
N ALA A 188 14.28 -0.29 21.11
CA ALA A 188 14.10 -1.73 20.98
C ALA A 188 13.93 -2.45 22.33
N SER A 189 14.50 -1.91 23.41
CA SER A 189 14.36 -2.42 24.77
C SER A 189 12.91 -2.44 25.30
N LEU A 190 12.00 -1.70 24.68
CA LEU A 190 10.59 -1.64 25.07
C LEU A 190 9.73 -2.70 24.35
N ILE A 191 10.28 -3.40 23.37
CA ILE A 191 9.55 -4.36 22.54
C ILE A 191 9.52 -5.72 23.24
N ARG A 192 8.56 -5.91 24.16
CA ARG A 192 8.47 -7.10 25.04
C ARG A 192 8.03 -8.41 24.35
N TYR A 193 7.71 -8.38 23.06
CA TYR A 193 7.05 -9.49 22.36
C TYR A 193 7.72 -9.90 21.03
N ARG A 194 8.99 -9.52 20.85
CA ARG A 194 9.76 -9.91 19.66
C ARG A 194 10.20 -11.38 19.80
N ASP A 195 9.80 -12.19 18.82
CA ASP A 195 10.21 -13.58 18.68
C ASP A 195 10.33 -13.90 17.18
N PRO A 196 11.54 -13.77 16.61
CA PRO A 196 11.77 -14.04 15.19
C PRO A 196 11.94 -15.53 14.90
N SER A 197 11.73 -16.45 15.86
CA SER A 197 11.92 -17.87 15.60
C SER A 197 10.99 -18.39 14.49
N ARG A 198 11.46 -19.38 13.71
CA ARG A 198 10.69 -19.93 12.58
C ARG A 198 9.35 -20.52 13.01
N ASP A 199 9.30 -21.15 14.18
CA ASP A 199 8.09 -21.73 14.74
C ASP A 199 7.06 -20.64 15.08
N ALA A 200 7.50 -19.55 15.72
CA ALA A 200 6.63 -18.42 16.01
C ALA A 200 6.16 -17.70 14.73
N GLN A 201 7.01 -17.59 13.70
CA GLN A 201 6.60 -17.09 12.39
C GLN A 201 5.51 -17.98 11.77
N ALA A 202 5.65 -19.30 11.87
CA ALA A 202 4.69 -20.26 11.31
C ALA A 202 3.35 -20.19 12.06
N GLU A 203 3.38 -20.08 13.38
CA GLU A 203 2.19 -19.89 14.23
C GLU A 203 1.45 -18.60 13.86
N ARG A 204 2.16 -17.49 13.62
CA ARG A 204 1.55 -16.22 13.21
C ARG A 204 0.98 -16.27 11.79
N HIS A 205 1.67 -16.94 10.86
CA HIS A 205 1.25 -17.01 9.46
C HIS A 205 0.07 -17.97 9.23
N PHE A 206 0.11 -19.15 9.87
CA PHE A 206 -0.88 -20.22 9.65
C PHE A 206 -1.91 -20.36 10.79
N GLY A 207 -1.65 -19.74 11.95
CA GLY A 207 -2.43 -19.93 13.18
C GLY A 207 -1.95 -21.12 14.02
N VAL A 208 -2.38 -21.15 15.29
CA VAL A 208 -2.03 -22.16 16.32
C VAL A 208 -2.47 -23.60 15.97
N GLY A 209 -3.19 -23.81 14.87
CA GLY A 209 -3.83 -25.10 14.54
C GLY A 209 -3.12 -25.98 13.51
N SER A 210 -2.06 -25.51 12.84
CA SER A 210 -1.47 -26.25 11.71
C SER A 210 -0.46 -27.33 12.10
N GLY A 211 0.01 -27.36 13.36
CA GLY A 211 1.11 -28.23 13.82
C GLY A 211 0.72 -29.42 14.71
N GLN A 212 -0.55 -29.61 15.07
CA GLN A 212 -0.96 -30.63 16.04
C GLN A 212 -1.62 -31.89 15.43
N GLY A 213 -1.50 -32.07 14.11
CA GLY A 213 -1.94 -33.30 13.42
C GLY A 213 -0.95 -34.47 13.49
N GLU A 214 0.32 -34.23 13.85
CA GLU A 214 1.39 -35.23 13.65
C GLU A 214 2.10 -35.66 14.95
N ARG A 215 1.44 -35.50 16.10
CA ARG A 215 1.89 -36.08 17.38
C ARG A 215 0.73 -36.69 18.15
N THR A 216 0.19 -37.79 17.65
CA THR A 216 -0.03 -39.00 18.46
C THR A 216 -0.36 -40.18 17.56
N HIS A 217 0.66 -40.68 16.86
CA HIS A 217 0.82 -42.14 16.79
C HIS A 217 1.10 -42.61 18.23
N ARG A 218 0.07 -42.62 19.07
CA ARG A 218 0.08 -43.42 20.30
C ARG A 218 0.27 -44.83 19.78
N SER A 219 1.47 -45.35 19.99
CA SER A 219 1.68 -46.77 20.23
C SER A 219 0.47 -47.26 21.01
N VAL A 220 -0.44 -47.94 20.30
CA VAL A 220 -1.42 -48.80 20.93
C VAL A 220 -0.56 -49.87 21.58
N VAL A 221 -0.24 -49.66 22.85
CA VAL A 221 0.29 -50.72 23.69
C VAL A 221 -0.72 -51.86 23.56
N PRO A 222 -0.35 -53.02 22.98
CA PRO A 222 -1.27 -54.13 22.88
C PRO A 222 -1.72 -54.47 24.30
N MET A 223 -3.04 -54.43 24.53
CA MET A 223 -3.60 -54.89 25.80
C MET A 223 -3.13 -56.32 26.06
N PRO A 224 -2.61 -56.63 27.26
CA PRO A 224 -2.34 -58.01 27.63
C PRO A 224 -3.66 -58.79 27.58
N SER A 225 -3.67 -59.85 26.78
CA SER A 225 -4.77 -60.79 26.70
C SER A 225 -4.98 -61.44 28.07
N ILE A 226 -6.13 -61.16 28.69
CA ILE A 226 -6.57 -61.85 29.89
C ILE A 226 -6.85 -63.30 29.50
N ARG A 227 -5.90 -64.21 29.77
CA ARG A 227 -6.18 -65.66 29.79
C ARG A 227 -7.22 -65.92 30.88
N ARG A 228 -8.43 -66.29 30.47
CA ARG A 228 -9.39 -66.96 31.37
C ARG A 228 -8.76 -68.29 31.82
N ALA A 229 -8.71 -68.50 33.13
CA ALA A 229 -8.42 -69.79 33.71
C ALA A 229 -9.57 -70.77 33.38
N PRO A 230 -9.27 -72.05 33.06
CA PRO A 230 -10.28 -73.10 32.98
C PRO A 230 -10.51 -73.69 34.38
N GLY A 231 -11.75 -73.63 34.83
CA GLY A 231 -12.34 -74.33 35.99
C GLY A 231 -13.80 -73.89 36.04
N GLU A 232 -14.81 -74.71 36.24
CA GLU A 232 -15.00 -76.06 36.76
C GLU A 232 -16.33 -76.59 36.19
#